data_AF-A0A819ZZG3-F1
#
_entry.id   AF-A0A819ZZG3-F1
#
_cell.length_a   1.000
_cell.length_b   1.000
_cell.length_c   1.000
_cell.angle_alpha   90.00
_cell.angle_beta   90.00
_cell.angle_gamma   90.00
#
_symmetry.space_group_name_H-M   'P 1'
#
loop_
_entity.id
_entity.type
_entity.pdbx_description
1 polymer ?
#
loop_
_entity_poly.entity_id
_entity_poly.type
_entity_poly.pdbx_seq_one_letter_code
_entity_poly.pdbx_strand_id
1 'polypeptide(L)'
;MDNEYNRYYIKIRTILGINPKTIHEELATALESKAPSYPTVAEWTKRFREGREDVNDDPRSGRPVSELTDENIELVREIINNDPHSTYDDIIAETYLSHGTIERIIHDCLKMKKITSRWVPHQRIVEKSRRKNAEHKKLERRNPEKLKSRNKNFE
;
A
#
# COMPACT_ATOMS: atom_id res chain seq x y z
N MET A 1 14.63 24.81 11.69
CA MET A 1 16.06 24.48 11.52
C MET A 1 16.17 23.00 11.75
N ASP A 2 16.65 22.31 10.72
CA ASP A 2 16.53 20.86 10.63
C ASP A 2 17.39 20.18 11.70
N ASN A 3 16.78 19.28 12.46
CA ASN A 3 17.44 18.51 13.53
C ASN A 3 18.66 17.74 12.99
N GLU A 4 18.67 17.48 11.68
CA GLU A 4 19.75 16.83 10.94
C GLU A 4 21.07 17.61 10.97
N TYR A 5 21.05 18.95 10.84
CA TYR A 5 22.26 19.77 10.87
C TYR A 5 23.01 19.61 12.21
N ASN A 6 22.26 19.65 13.32
CA ASN A 6 22.80 19.47 14.65
C ASN A 6 23.43 18.08 14.82
N ARG A 7 22.79 17.03 14.27
CA ARG A 7 23.32 15.66 14.33
C ARG A 7 24.58 15.49 13.51
N TYR A 8 24.67 16.13 12.34
CA TYR A 8 25.87 16.12 11.53
C TYR A 8 27.05 16.79 12.27
N TYR A 9 26.79 17.92 12.91
CA TYR A 9 27.78 18.59 13.77
C TYR A 9 28.25 17.68 14.92
N ILE A 10 27.31 17.07 15.64
CA ILE A 10 27.61 16.14 16.74
C ILE A 10 28.44 14.95 16.22
N LYS A 11 28.11 14.40 15.05
CA LYS A 11 28.84 13.28 14.42
C LYS A 11 30.30 13.65 14.19
N ILE A 12 30.56 14.76 13.50
CA ILE A 12 31.94 15.21 13.21
C ILE A 12 32.72 15.44 14.50
N ARG A 13 32.13 16.16 15.46
CA ARG A 13 32.79 16.43 16.75
C ARG A 13 33.06 15.16 17.56
N THR A 14 32.17 14.18 17.48
CA THR A 14 32.34 12.86 18.12
C THR A 14 33.50 12.09 17.50
N ILE A 15 33.62 12.10 16.16
CA ILE A 15 34.75 11.47 15.43
C ILE A 15 36.08 12.14 15.81
N LEU A 16 36.06 13.46 16.05
CA LEU A 16 37.21 14.21 16.54
C LEU A 16 37.54 13.94 18.03
N GLY A 17 36.77 13.10 18.72
CA GLY A 17 37.01 12.73 20.12
C GLY A 17 36.59 13.79 21.14
N ILE A 18 35.78 14.78 20.76
CA ILE A 18 35.36 15.87 21.64
C ILE A 18 34.30 15.36 22.62
N ASN A 19 34.33 15.88 23.86
CA ASN A 19 33.41 15.48 24.92
C ASN A 19 31.99 16.05 24.67
N PRO A 20 30.89 15.31 24.92
CA PRO A 20 29.52 15.78 24.67
C PRO A 20 29.18 17.11 25.33
N LYS A 21 29.77 17.38 26.51
CA LYS A 21 29.58 18.63 27.24
C LYS A 21 30.05 19.83 26.44
N THR A 22 31.25 19.75 25.86
CA THR A 22 31.82 20.81 25.02
C THR A 22 30.99 20.99 23.74
N ILE A 23 30.54 19.89 23.12
CA ILE A 23 29.68 19.94 21.93
C ILE A 23 28.37 20.68 22.23
N HIS A 24 27.76 20.40 23.39
CA HIS A 24 26.54 21.09 23.82
C HIS A 24 26.77 22.58 24.10
N GLU A 25 27.89 22.96 24.74
CA GLU A 25 28.24 24.37 24.99
C GLU A 25 28.46 25.16 23.70
N GLU A 26 29.13 24.57 22.70
CA GLU A 26 29.30 25.15 21.37
C GLU A 26 27.96 25.34 20.65
N LEU A 27 27.10 24.31 20.68
CA LEU A 27 25.76 24.36 20.07
C LEU A 27 24.86 25.38 20.77
N ALA A 28 24.90 25.45 22.10
CA ALA A 28 24.14 26.41 22.90
C ALA A 28 24.60 27.85 22.64
N THR A 29 25.90 28.07 22.43
CA THR A 29 26.45 29.39 22.09
C THR A 29 26.05 29.82 20.67
N ALA A 30 26.05 28.89 19.71
CA ALA A 30 25.75 29.21 18.31
C ALA A 30 24.24 29.33 18.01
N LEU A 31 23.39 28.54 18.69
CA LEU A 31 21.96 28.40 18.37
C LEU A 31 21.04 28.93 19.47
N GLU A 32 21.58 29.23 20.66
CA GLU A 32 20.85 29.71 21.83
C GLU A 32 19.59 28.87 22.10
N SER A 33 18.41 29.47 21.92
CA SER A 33 17.10 28.83 22.14
C SER A 33 16.79 27.66 21.19
N LYS A 34 17.49 27.55 20.07
CA LYS A 34 17.29 26.47 19.07
C LYS A 34 18.26 25.30 19.26
N ALA A 35 19.13 25.36 20.26
CA ALA A 35 20.10 24.31 20.53
C ALA A 35 19.42 23.03 21.05
N PRO A 36 19.90 21.84 20.66
CA PRO A 36 19.44 20.59 21.24
C PRO A 36 19.85 20.50 22.72
N SER A 37 19.00 19.88 23.53
CA SER A 37 19.29 19.65 24.94
C SER A 37 20.54 18.76 25.14
N TYR A 38 21.25 18.94 26.25
CA TYR A 38 22.40 18.11 26.61
C TYR A 38 22.12 16.58 26.54
N PRO A 39 21.00 16.05 27.08
CA PRO A 39 20.67 14.64 26.94
C PRO A 39 20.59 14.17 25.48
N THR A 40 20.05 14.99 24.59
CA THR A 40 20.00 14.70 23.16
C THR A 40 21.41 14.61 22.57
N VAL A 41 22.28 15.57 22.89
CA VAL A 41 23.68 15.56 22.43
C VAL A 41 24.42 14.33 22.93
N ALA A 42 24.26 13.98 24.21
CA ALA A 42 24.90 12.83 24.82
C ALA A 42 24.45 11.50 24.18
N GLU A 43 23.15 11.33 23.95
CA GLU A 43 22.57 10.16 23.30
C GLU A 43 23.10 9.98 21.86
N TRP A 44 23.11 11.06 21.06
CA TRP A 44 23.67 11.01 19.71
C TRP A 44 25.17 10.71 19.70
N THR A 45 25.92 11.33 20.63
CA THR A 45 27.36 11.06 20.76
C THR A 45 27.62 9.58 21.11
N LYS A 46 26.80 9.00 22.00
CA LYS A 46 26.87 7.57 22.32
C LYS A 46 26.60 6.70 21.09
N ARG A 47 25.53 6.97 20.33
CA ARG A 47 25.20 6.23 19.10
C ARG A 47 26.31 6.27 18.06
N PHE A 48 26.93 7.44 17.86
CA PHE A 48 28.05 7.57 16.93
C PHE A 48 29.31 6.83 17.42
N ARG A 49 29.57 6.79 18.73
CA ARG A 49 30.66 5.97 19.30
C ARG A 49 30.41 4.46 19.15
N GLU A 50 29.15 4.05 19.17
CA GLU A 50 28.72 2.66 18.95
C GLU A 50 28.75 2.25 17.46
N GLY A 51 29.18 3.15 16.56
CA GLY A 51 29.39 2.84 15.14
C GLY A 51 28.21 3.16 14.22
N ARG A 52 27.18 3.89 14.69
CA ARG A 52 26.11 4.37 13.81
C ARG A 52 26.66 5.40 12.82
N GLU A 53 26.39 5.23 11.53
CA GLU A 53 26.78 6.21 10.51
C GLU A 53 25.64 7.16 10.10
N ASP A 54 24.39 6.73 10.22
CA ASP A 54 23.24 7.52 9.76
C ASP A 54 22.83 8.60 10.79
N VAL A 55 22.59 9.81 10.28
CA VAL A 55 22.09 10.97 11.03
C VAL A 55 20.56 11.04 11.04
N ASN A 56 19.89 10.30 10.15
CA ASN A 56 18.44 10.24 10.08
C ASN A 56 17.84 9.50 11.28
N ASP A 57 16.57 9.80 11.56
CA ASP A 57 15.79 9.03 12.52
C ASP A 57 15.67 7.58 12.03
N ASP A 58 15.78 6.63 12.96
CA ASP A 58 15.39 5.25 12.66
C ASP A 58 13.91 5.22 12.23
N PRO A 59 13.51 4.25 11.40
CA PRO A 59 12.10 4.01 11.12
C PRO A 59 11.34 3.97 12.45
N ARG A 60 10.44 4.93 12.65
CA ARG A 60 9.64 4.95 13.87
C ARG A 60 8.84 3.66 13.88
N SER A 61 8.96 2.90 14.96
CA SER A 61 8.02 1.81 15.23
C SER A 61 6.65 2.46 15.47
N GLY A 62 5.90 2.66 14.39
CA GLY A 62 4.49 3.00 14.49
C GLY A 62 3.72 1.81 15.07
N ARG A 63 2.46 2.04 15.42
CA ARG A 63 1.55 0.94 15.73
C ARG A 63 1.51 0.01 14.51
N PRO A 64 1.90 -1.27 14.63
CA PRO A 64 1.57 -2.23 13.58
C PRO A 64 0.06 -2.24 13.49
N VAL A 65 -0.48 -1.88 12.33
CA VAL A 65 -1.92 -2.04 12.14
C VAL A 65 -2.13 -3.53 11.98
N SER A 66 -2.53 -4.16 13.08
CA SER A 66 -2.76 -5.61 13.21
C SER A 66 -3.66 -6.19 12.11
N GLU A 67 -4.36 -5.33 11.39
CA GLU A 67 -5.31 -5.70 10.34
C GLU A 67 -4.69 -5.75 8.93
N LEU A 68 -3.45 -5.26 8.72
CA LEU A 68 -2.72 -5.39 7.45
C LEU A 68 -1.82 -6.63 7.44
N THR A 69 -2.40 -7.80 7.67
CA THR A 69 -1.66 -9.06 7.43
C THR A 69 -1.78 -9.45 5.96
N ASP A 70 -0.83 -10.26 5.47
CA ASP A 70 -0.82 -10.71 4.08
C ASP A 70 -2.10 -11.51 3.74
N GLU A 71 -2.64 -12.24 4.72
CA GLU A 71 -3.89 -12.99 4.59
C GLU A 71 -5.09 -12.07 4.33
N ASN A 72 -5.20 -10.97 5.08
CA ASN A 72 -6.29 -10.01 4.90
C ASN A 72 -6.17 -9.27 3.56
N ILE A 73 -4.95 -8.98 3.11
CA ILE A 73 -4.70 -8.35 1.81
C ILE A 73 -5.14 -9.29 0.69
N GLU A 74 -4.81 -10.57 0.78
CA GLU A 74 -5.21 -11.55 -0.23
C GLU A 74 -6.72 -11.80 -0.23
N LEU A 75 -7.35 -11.86 0.94
CA LEU A 75 -8.81 -12.00 1.05
C LEU A 75 -9.56 -10.85 0.36
N VAL A 76 -9.15 -9.60 0.62
CA VAL A 76 -9.73 -8.43 -0.06
C VAL A 76 -9.47 -8.49 -1.57
N ARG A 77 -8.29 -8.95 -2.00
CA ARG A 77 -7.95 -9.12 -3.42
C ARG A 77 -8.86 -10.14 -4.10
N GLU A 78 -9.12 -11.28 -3.46
CA GLU A 78 -9.98 -12.33 -4.00
C GLU A 78 -11.41 -11.83 -4.17
N ILE A 79 -11.97 -11.12 -3.18
CA ILE A 79 -13.32 -10.55 -3.27
C ILE A 79 -13.42 -9.60 -4.48
N ILE A 80 -12.47 -8.68 -4.64
CA ILE A 80 -12.47 -7.71 -5.76
C ILE A 80 -12.28 -8.41 -7.12
N ASN A 81 -11.47 -9.46 -7.19
CA ASN A 81 -11.25 -10.21 -8.42
C ASN A 81 -12.47 -11.04 -8.83
N ASN A 82 -13.23 -11.55 -7.84
CA ASN A 82 -14.45 -12.31 -8.06
C ASN A 82 -15.59 -11.39 -8.53
N ASP A 83 -15.77 -10.25 -7.89
CA ASP A 83 -16.73 -9.22 -8.31
C ASP A 83 -16.13 -7.80 -8.25
N PRO A 84 -15.72 -7.24 -9.40
CA PRO A 84 -15.21 -5.87 -9.49
C PRO A 84 -16.22 -4.78 -9.12
N HIS A 85 -17.50 -5.13 -8.92
CA HIS A 85 -18.56 -4.21 -8.52
C HIS A 85 -18.92 -4.27 -7.03
N SER A 86 -18.23 -5.12 -6.24
CA SER A 86 -18.45 -5.19 -4.80
C SER A 86 -18.27 -3.84 -4.12
N THR A 87 -19.18 -3.53 -3.20
CA THR A 87 -19.15 -2.31 -2.39
C THR A 87 -18.24 -2.48 -1.18
N TYR A 88 -17.92 -1.37 -0.51
CA TYR A 88 -17.19 -1.44 0.75
C TYR A 88 -17.97 -2.25 1.80
N ASP A 89 -19.30 -2.13 1.85
CA ASP A 89 -20.13 -2.87 2.80
C ASP A 89 -20.08 -4.38 2.57
N ASP A 90 -20.04 -4.81 1.29
CA ASP A 90 -19.89 -6.23 0.94
C ASP A 90 -18.54 -6.78 1.41
N ILE A 91 -17.47 -6.02 1.21
CA ILE A 91 -16.12 -6.40 1.65
C ILE A 91 -16.02 -6.41 3.18
N ILE A 92 -16.66 -5.46 3.87
CA ILE A 92 -16.72 -5.43 5.34
C ILE A 92 -17.46 -6.66 5.87
N ALA A 93 -18.58 -7.03 5.24
CA ALA A 93 -19.37 -8.18 5.65
C ALA A 93 -18.59 -9.50 5.54
N GLU A 94 -17.73 -9.63 4.52
CA GLU A 94 -16.95 -10.85 4.28
C GLU A 94 -15.64 -10.90 5.09
N THR A 95 -14.97 -9.76 5.26
CA THR A 95 -13.63 -9.69 5.87
C THR A 95 -13.65 -9.28 7.35
N TYR A 96 -14.75 -8.71 7.83
CA TYR A 96 -14.89 -8.09 9.15
C TYR A 96 -13.86 -6.99 9.46
N LEU A 97 -13.24 -6.43 8.42
CA LEU A 97 -12.28 -5.34 8.55
C LEU A 97 -12.97 -3.99 8.64
N SER A 98 -12.30 -3.03 9.27
CA SER A 98 -12.79 -1.66 9.29
C SER A 98 -12.71 -1.04 7.88
N HIS A 99 -13.63 -0.12 7.59
CA HIS A 99 -13.65 0.61 6.32
C HIS A 99 -12.30 1.27 5.99
N GLY A 100 -11.66 1.90 6.97
CA GLY A 100 -10.36 2.56 6.79
C GLY A 100 -9.22 1.57 6.47
N THR A 101 -9.27 0.36 7.05
CA THR A 101 -8.32 -0.70 6.71
C THR A 101 -8.51 -1.17 5.28
N ILE A 102 -9.75 -1.41 4.85
CA ILE A 102 -10.06 -1.85 3.47
C ILE A 102 -9.63 -0.78 2.46
N GLU A 103 -9.95 0.49 2.70
CA GLU A 103 -9.52 1.62 1.87
C GLU A 103 -8.00 1.63 1.70
N ARG A 104 -7.27 1.42 2.81
CA ARG A 104 -5.81 1.37 2.79
C ARG A 104 -5.27 0.13 2.07
N ILE A 105 -5.90 -1.03 2.24
CA ILE A 105 -5.52 -2.25 1.49
C ILE A 105 -5.68 -2.01 -0.01
N ILE A 106 -6.82 -1.46 -0.44
CA ILE A 106 -7.11 -1.21 -1.86
C ILE A 106 -6.11 -0.21 -2.46
N HIS A 107 -5.86 0.91 -1.78
CA HIS A 107 -5.04 2.00 -2.32
C HIS A 107 -3.54 1.82 -2.09
N ASP A 108 -3.12 1.42 -0.88
CA ASP A 108 -1.71 1.36 -0.51
C ASP A 108 -1.08 0.00 -0.79
N CYS A 109 -1.81 -1.10 -0.58
CA CYS A 109 -1.27 -2.46 -0.78
C CYS A 109 -1.52 -2.96 -2.21
N LEU A 110 -2.77 -2.93 -2.68
CA LEU A 110 -3.17 -3.43 -3.99
C LEU A 110 -2.93 -2.43 -5.13
N LYS A 111 -2.69 -1.15 -4.80
CA LYS A 111 -2.51 -0.05 -5.77
C LYS A 111 -3.66 0.08 -6.76
N MET A 112 -4.88 -0.23 -6.30
CA MET A 112 -6.09 -0.18 -7.11
C MET A 112 -6.82 1.16 -6.92
N LYS A 113 -7.66 1.49 -7.91
CA LYS A 113 -8.53 2.67 -7.87
C LYS A 113 -9.90 2.32 -8.44
N LYS A 114 -10.95 2.93 -7.89
CA LYS A 114 -12.29 2.82 -8.44
C LYS A 114 -12.33 3.44 -9.84
N ILE A 115 -12.79 2.66 -10.82
CA ILE A 115 -13.09 3.15 -12.17
C ILE A 115 -14.59 3.02 -12.37
N THR A 116 -15.24 4.10 -12.79
CA THR A 116 -16.68 4.07 -13.11
C THR A 116 -16.91 3.41 -14.46
N SER A 117 -17.96 2.59 -14.54
CA SER A 117 -18.39 1.98 -15.80
C SER A 117 -18.71 3.07 -16.84
N ARG A 118 -18.22 2.91 -18.06
CA ARG A 118 -18.55 3.80 -19.17
C ARG A 118 -19.96 3.50 -19.68
N TRP A 119 -20.74 4.54 -19.96
CA TRP A 119 -22.04 4.37 -20.61
C TRP A 119 -21.87 3.73 -22.00
N VAL A 120 -22.65 2.69 -22.29
CA VAL A 120 -22.64 1.99 -23.56
C VAL A 120 -24.01 2.12 -24.23
N PRO A 121 -24.08 2.63 -25.48
CA PRO A 121 -25.33 2.70 -26.21
C PRO A 121 -25.99 1.32 -26.35
N HIS A 122 -27.29 1.24 -26.04
CA HIS A 122 -28.06 0.00 -26.08
C HIS A 122 -27.98 -0.71 -27.44
N GLN A 123 -28.04 0.05 -28.55
CA GLN A 123 -27.93 -0.47 -29.92
C GLN A 123 -26.66 -1.31 -30.13
N ARG A 124 -25.54 -0.90 -29.52
CA ARG A 124 -24.25 -1.60 -29.63
C ARG A 124 -24.27 -2.94 -28.91
N ILE A 125 -25.00 -3.05 -27.80
CA ILE A 125 -25.18 -4.29 -27.04
C ILE A 125 -26.06 -5.25 -27.86
N VAL A 126 -27.19 -4.76 -28.36
CA VAL A 126 -28.13 -5.55 -29.17
C VAL A 126 -27.44 -6.10 -30.43
N GLU A 127 -26.64 -5.28 -31.12
CA GLU A 127 -25.96 -5.73 -32.32
C GLU A 127 -24.87 -6.77 -32.03
N LYS A 128 -24.12 -6.62 -30.93
CA LYS A 128 -23.14 -7.64 -30.50
C LYS A 128 -23.84 -8.97 -30.20
N SER A 129 -24.99 -8.94 -29.52
CA SER A 129 -25.80 -10.14 -29.26
C SER A 129 -26.33 -10.77 -30.55
N ARG A 130 -26.80 -9.97 -31.52
CA ARG A 130 -27.22 -10.46 -32.84
C ARG A 130 -26.08 -11.13 -33.61
N ARG A 131 -24.88 -10.54 -33.60
CA ARG A 131 -23.68 -11.11 -34.24
C ARG A 131 -23.31 -12.46 -33.62
N LYS A 132 -23.24 -12.55 -32.28
CA LYS A 132 -22.99 -13.82 -31.57
C LYS A 132 -24.01 -14.90 -31.91
N ASN A 133 -25.30 -14.55 -31.93
CA ASN A 133 -26.37 -15.49 -32.29
C ASN A 133 -26.28 -15.96 -33.75
N ALA A 134 -25.90 -15.06 -34.67
CA ALA A 134 -25.70 -15.40 -36.07
C ALA A 134 -24.49 -16.34 -36.26
N GLU A 135 -23.40 -16.13 -35.53
CA GLU A 135 -22.24 -17.03 -35.50
C GLU A 135 -22.61 -18.41 -34.94
N HIS A 136 -23.34 -18.46 -33.83
CA HIS A 136 -23.83 -19.71 -33.25
C HIS A 136 -24.69 -20.50 -34.24
N LYS A 137 -25.65 -19.82 -34.90
CA LYS A 137 -26.49 -20.43 -35.96
C LYS A 137 -25.68 -20.90 -37.17
N LYS A 138 -24.62 -20.18 -37.57
CA LYS A 138 -23.71 -20.60 -38.65
C LYS A 138 -22.92 -21.84 -38.27
N LEU A 139 -22.45 -21.93 -37.02
CA LEU A 139 -21.74 -23.09 -36.49
C LEU A 139 -22.65 -24.33 -36.46
N GLU A 140 -23.88 -24.15 -36.00
CA GLU A 140 -24.93 -25.18 -35.94
C GLU A 140 -25.29 -25.72 -37.32
N ARG A 141 -25.44 -24.84 -38.32
CA ARG A 141 -25.65 -25.24 -39.72
C ARG A 141 -24.45 -25.97 -40.34
N ARG A 142 -23.23 -25.67 -39.89
CA ARG A 142 -21.99 -26.27 -40.42
C ARG A 142 -21.69 -27.65 -39.81
N ASN A 143 -22.23 -27.98 -38.63
CA ASN A 143 -21.99 -29.26 -37.97
C ASN A 143 -23.23 -29.78 -37.20
N PRO A 144 -24.24 -30.29 -37.93
CA PRO A 144 -25.54 -30.69 -37.34
C PRO A 144 -25.47 -31.93 -36.44
N GLU A 145 -24.43 -32.75 -36.54
CA GLU A 145 -24.30 -34.00 -35.76
C GLU A 145 -23.85 -33.78 -34.30
N LYS A 146 -23.16 -32.66 -34.02
CA LYS A 146 -22.63 -32.35 -32.67
C LYS A 146 -23.70 -31.95 -31.63
N LEU A 147 -24.93 -31.63 -32.04
CA LEU A 147 -26.02 -31.33 -31.10
C LEU A 147 -26.72 -32.59 -30.58
N LYS A 148 -26.80 -33.66 -31.38
CA LYS A 148 -27.46 -34.91 -30.97
C LYS A 148 -26.70 -35.66 -29.87
N SER A 149 -25.38 -35.50 -29.79
CA SER A 149 -24.56 -36.11 -28.73
C SER A 149 -24.55 -35.32 -27.43
N ARG A 150 -24.89 -34.03 -27.43
CA ARG A 150 -24.90 -33.20 -26.20
C ARG A 150 -26.24 -33.22 -25.46
N ASN A 151 -27.35 -33.43 -26.17
CA ASN A 151 -28.68 -33.57 -25.56
C ASN A 151 -29.01 -35.00 -25.10
N LYS A 152 -28.11 -35.98 -25.35
CA LYS A 152 -28.26 -37.37 -24.87
C LYS A 152 -27.65 -37.62 -23.49
N ASN A 153 -26.93 -36.63 -22.92
CA ASN A 153 -26.23 -36.76 -21.64
C ASN A 153 -26.98 -36.06 -20.48
N PHE A 154 -28.27 -35.75 -20.67
CA PHE A 154 -29.12 -35.09 -19.66
C PHE A 154 -30.48 -35.82 -19.44
N GLU A 155 -30.60 -37.06 -19.91
CA GLU A 155 -31.56 -38.04 -19.37
C GLU A 155 -30.80 -38.97 -18.42
#